data_AF-A0A0T6ATF1-F1
#
_entry.id   AF-A0A0T6ATF1-F1
#
_cell.length_a   1.000
_cell.length_b   1.000
_cell.length_c   1.000
_cell.angle_alpha   90.00
_cell.angle_beta   90.00
_cell.angle_gamma   90.00
#
_symmetry.space_group_name_H-M   'P 1'
#
loop_
_entity.id
_entity.type
_entity.pdbx_description
1 polymer ?
#
loop_
_entity_poly.entity_id
_entity_poly.type
_entity_poly.pdbx_seq_one_letter_code
_entity_poly.pdbx_strand_id
1 'polypeptide(L)'
;MADPKYADLPGIAHDEPDTYETTDLPESEQTSDFYEEESDAIEKTDLSPADAFNKYKDKTLSANKVDFSDKISRNLCTGYTYELVGQGENETVLQKYQRLQCEMSELLDEVKKIQLQKDEKDVNCLVTAEQVEQALKKLADLKLEDSLGADVVSSITDPQGAQVKKLFSQLERFKAQTSELPESEGGDESGITFQLKYRPEQAHMNQINRLAELERRVHRLEIVLGASNEKLSRLSTITSKGSLLEAAHHLSATASMLDSAQLDHIEGRLTALTQKLEAVGESKKNVSQDVEGDEKIQELYELMKANEYVSKIIPETVERLTALKALHEKGL
;
A
#
# COMPACT_ATOMS: atom_id res chain seq x y z
N MET A 1 -18.21 49.02 10.31
CA MET A 1 -19.68 48.98 10.55
C MET A 1 -19.90 48.30 11.88
N ALA A 2 -20.61 48.93 12.82
CA ALA A 2 -20.83 48.36 14.14
C ALA A 2 -21.71 47.10 14.07
N ASP A 3 -21.34 46.07 14.83
CA ASP A 3 -22.16 44.84 14.94
C ASP A 3 -23.52 45.21 15.58
N PRO A 4 -24.65 44.86 14.95
CA PRO A 4 -25.98 45.22 15.43
C PRO A 4 -26.27 44.75 16.86
N LYS A 5 -25.55 43.75 17.37
CA LYS A 5 -25.69 43.29 18.75
C LYS A 5 -25.23 44.33 19.79
N TYR A 6 -24.33 45.23 19.43
CA TYR A 6 -23.70 46.18 20.37
C TYR A 6 -24.07 47.64 20.11
N ALA A 7 -24.84 47.93 19.06
CA ALA A 7 -25.18 49.29 18.64
C ALA A 7 -25.97 50.11 19.67
N ASP A 8 -26.83 49.45 20.46
CA ASP A 8 -27.70 50.12 21.45
C ASP A 8 -27.09 50.17 22.87
N LEU A 9 -25.89 49.63 23.06
CA LEU A 9 -25.25 49.57 24.37
C LEU A 9 -24.42 50.84 24.63
N PRO A 10 -24.64 51.55 25.75
CA PRO A 10 -23.81 52.68 26.12
C PRO A 10 -22.41 52.22 26.56
N GLY A 11 -21.37 52.96 26.18
CA GLY A 11 -19.98 52.73 26.62
C GLY A 11 -19.16 51.75 25.78
N ILE A 12 -19.61 51.41 24.57
CA ILE A 12 -18.82 50.64 23.60
C ILE A 12 -17.89 51.58 22.83
N ALA A 13 -16.61 51.20 22.73
CA ALA A 13 -15.64 51.90 21.90
C ALA A 13 -15.82 51.48 20.43
N HIS A 14 -16.06 52.45 19.54
CA HIS A 14 -16.32 52.21 18.11
C HIS A 14 -15.15 52.57 17.20
N ASP A 15 -14.29 53.50 17.63
CA ASP A 15 -13.18 54.06 16.83
C ASP A 15 -11.80 53.64 17.39
N GLU A 16 -11.77 52.57 18.18
CA GLU A 16 -10.55 51.97 18.72
C GLU A 16 -10.20 50.73 17.90
N PRO A 17 -8.91 50.44 17.65
CA PRO A 17 -8.51 49.21 17.01
C PRO A 17 -8.87 48.01 17.90
N ASP A 18 -9.40 46.95 17.28
CA ASP A 18 -9.80 45.73 17.99
C ASP A 18 -8.62 45.02 18.68
N THR A 19 -7.39 45.25 18.24
CA THR A 19 -6.19 44.57 18.74
C THR A 19 -4.99 45.51 18.78
N TYR A 20 -4.26 45.49 19.90
CA TYR A 20 -3.02 46.24 20.11
C TYR A 20 -1.84 45.27 20.19
N GLU A 21 -1.14 45.08 19.08
CA GLU A 21 -0.02 44.14 18.98
C GLU A 21 1.28 44.82 18.55
N THR A 22 2.41 44.20 18.92
CA THR A 22 3.74 44.58 18.45
C THR A 22 3.97 44.09 17.03
N THR A 23 4.80 44.78 16.24
CA THR A 23 5.10 44.33 14.87
C THR A 23 5.77 42.96 14.88
N ASP A 24 5.12 41.97 14.26
CA ASP A 24 5.65 40.62 14.14
C ASP A 24 6.95 40.61 13.34
N LEU A 25 7.97 39.95 13.89
CA LEU A 25 9.22 39.64 13.19
C LEU A 25 9.01 38.37 12.37
N PRO A 26 9.63 38.25 11.17
CA PRO A 26 9.48 37.07 10.34
C PRO A 26 10.00 35.80 11.05
N GLU A 27 9.21 34.73 11.04
CA GLU A 27 9.51 33.44 11.71
C GLU A 27 10.89 32.85 11.33
N SER A 28 11.43 33.21 10.16
CA SER A 28 12.77 32.82 9.70
C SER A 28 13.91 33.32 10.58
N GLU A 29 13.68 34.36 11.40
CA GLU A 29 14.66 34.86 12.37
C GLU A 29 14.55 34.17 13.74
N GLN A 30 13.56 33.29 13.93
CA GLN A 30 13.26 32.64 15.22
C GLN A 30 13.70 31.17 15.28
N THR A 31 13.94 30.51 14.14
CA THR A 31 14.47 29.15 14.09
C THR A 31 15.99 29.17 14.20
N SER A 32 16.52 28.99 15.41
CA SER A 32 17.88 28.52 15.57
C SER A 32 17.88 27.02 15.29
N ASP A 33 18.45 26.63 14.14
CA ASP A 33 18.71 25.23 13.86
C ASP A 33 19.59 24.67 15.00
N PHE A 34 18.98 23.87 15.88
CA PHE A 34 19.70 23.15 16.93
C PHE A 34 20.49 22.01 16.26
N TYR A 35 21.70 22.32 15.81
CA TYR A 35 22.65 21.29 15.41
C TYR A 35 23.22 20.66 16.69
N GLU A 36 22.94 19.38 16.93
CA GLU A 36 23.71 18.61 17.91
C GLU A 36 25.18 18.61 17.49
N GLU A 37 26.06 19.16 18.33
CA GLU A 37 27.50 19.13 18.08
C GLU A 37 27.98 17.69 17.86
N GLU A 38 28.66 17.47 16.74
CA GLU A 38 29.33 16.21 16.46
C GLU A 38 30.48 16.04 17.47
N SER A 39 30.29 15.12 18.42
CA SER A 39 31.32 14.77 19.41
C SER A 39 32.23 13.70 18.84
N ASP A 40 33.54 13.96 18.81
CA ASP A 40 34.57 12.99 18.40
C ASP A 40 34.58 11.70 19.27
N ALA A 41 33.94 11.72 20.43
CA ALA A 41 33.83 10.57 21.33
C ALA A 41 32.67 9.61 20.99
N ILE A 42 31.76 9.99 20.08
CA ILE A 42 30.55 9.23 19.77
C ILE A 42 30.58 8.81 18.30
N GLU A 43 30.73 7.50 18.05
CA GLU A 43 30.56 6.93 16.71
C GLU A 43 29.06 6.81 16.40
N LYS A 44 28.55 7.67 15.50
CA LYS A 44 27.18 7.57 15.00
C LYS A 44 27.15 6.56 13.84
N THR A 45 26.57 5.39 14.09
CA THR A 45 26.38 4.38 13.04
C THR A 45 24.95 4.42 12.50
N ASP A 46 24.80 4.59 11.19
CA ASP A 46 23.49 4.53 10.54
C ASP A 46 22.96 3.10 10.53
N LEU A 47 21.83 2.90 11.22
CA LEU A 47 21.10 1.64 11.22
C LEU A 47 20.14 1.62 10.04
N SER A 48 20.47 0.81 9.02
CA SER A 48 19.55 0.46 7.94
C SER A 48 18.71 -0.77 8.34
N PRO A 49 17.40 -0.62 8.58
CA PRO A 49 16.53 -1.74 8.98
C PRO A 49 16.45 -2.82 7.90
N ALA A 50 16.54 -2.43 6.61
CA ALA A 50 16.51 -3.36 5.49
C ALA A 50 17.77 -4.25 5.47
N ASP A 51 18.96 -3.66 5.69
CA ASP A 51 20.20 -4.42 5.73
C ASP A 51 20.28 -5.30 6.97
N ALA A 52 19.81 -4.80 8.12
CA ALA A 52 19.67 -5.59 9.33
C ALA A 52 18.72 -6.78 9.09
N PHE A 53 17.54 -6.56 8.52
CA PHE A 53 16.59 -7.63 8.20
C PHE A 53 17.23 -8.70 7.29
N ASN A 54 17.88 -8.29 6.21
CA ASN A 54 18.56 -9.22 5.30
C ASN A 54 19.69 -10.02 5.98
N LYS A 55 20.41 -9.43 6.95
CA LYS A 55 21.46 -10.12 7.73
C LYS A 55 20.92 -11.20 8.68
N TYR A 56 19.65 -11.13 9.07
CA TYR A 56 19.03 -12.02 10.07
C TYR A 56 17.85 -12.84 9.54
N LYS A 57 17.37 -12.60 8.32
CA LYS A 57 16.21 -13.26 7.71
C LYS A 57 16.25 -14.79 7.82
N ASP A 58 17.42 -15.38 7.60
CA ASP A 58 17.59 -16.84 7.55
C ASP A 58 18.11 -17.43 8.88
N LYS A 59 18.29 -16.60 9.90
CA LYS A 59 18.78 -17.03 11.22
C LYS A 59 17.59 -17.23 12.15
N THR A 60 17.25 -18.48 12.43
CA THR A 60 16.22 -18.85 13.41
C THR A 60 16.86 -19.17 14.77
N LEU A 61 16.14 -18.87 15.85
CA LEU A 61 16.56 -19.17 17.22
C LEU A 61 15.62 -20.23 17.82
N SER A 62 16.18 -21.36 18.26
CA SER A 62 15.44 -22.42 18.92
C SER A 62 15.25 -22.10 20.41
N ALA A 63 14.00 -22.08 20.88
CA ALA A 63 13.66 -21.79 22.28
C ALA A 63 13.53 -23.06 23.16
N ASN A 64 13.76 -24.26 22.61
CA ASN A 64 13.41 -25.53 23.25
C ASN A 64 14.19 -25.86 24.54
N LYS A 65 15.39 -25.31 24.73
CA LYS A 65 16.23 -25.53 25.92
C LYS A 65 16.44 -24.25 26.75
N VAL A 66 15.66 -23.21 26.49
CA VAL A 66 15.78 -21.93 27.19
C VAL A 66 15.07 -22.06 28.54
N ASP A 67 15.84 -22.30 29.58
CA ASP A 67 15.36 -22.31 30.97
C ASP A 67 15.94 -21.09 31.70
N PHE A 68 15.10 -20.09 32.00
CA PHE A 68 15.47 -18.96 32.87
C PHE A 68 15.09 -19.21 34.33
N SER A 69 14.61 -20.40 34.67
CA SER A 69 14.32 -20.74 36.06
C SER A 69 15.64 -20.96 36.79
N ASP A 70 15.81 -20.28 37.92
CA ASP A 70 16.99 -20.33 38.79
C ASP A 70 17.03 -21.66 39.59
N LYS A 71 16.64 -22.77 38.94
CA LYS A 71 16.61 -24.11 39.53
C LYS A 71 18.01 -24.70 39.44
N ILE A 72 18.54 -25.08 40.59
CA ILE A 72 19.82 -25.78 40.69
C ILE A 72 19.66 -27.16 40.02
N SER A 73 20.04 -27.26 38.75
CA SER A 73 20.02 -28.49 37.96
C SER A 73 21.44 -29.02 37.76
N ARG A 74 21.56 -30.28 37.34
CA ARG A 74 22.85 -30.93 37.09
C ARG A 74 23.56 -30.41 35.83
N ASN A 75 22.83 -29.72 34.95
CA ASN A 75 23.34 -29.09 33.75
C ASN A 75 23.45 -27.58 33.97
N LEU A 76 24.52 -26.95 33.48
CA LEU A 76 24.65 -25.50 33.54
C LEU A 76 23.49 -24.86 32.78
N CYS A 77 22.84 -23.88 33.40
CA CYS A 77 21.88 -23.02 32.75
C CYS A 77 22.62 -22.28 31.63
N THR A 78 22.36 -22.69 30.39
CA THR A 78 23.00 -22.14 29.20
C THR A 78 21.88 -21.58 28.33
N GLY A 79 22.02 -20.33 27.89
CA GLY A 79 21.01 -19.65 27.09
C GLY A 79 20.85 -20.25 25.68
N TYR A 80 20.50 -19.42 24.70
CA TYR A 80 20.31 -19.86 23.31
C TYR A 80 21.56 -20.59 22.77
N THR A 81 21.46 -21.92 22.58
CA THR A 81 22.48 -22.74 21.93
C THR A 81 21.96 -23.29 20.61
N TYR A 82 22.79 -23.22 19.57
CA TYR A 82 22.52 -23.82 18.26
C TYR A 82 22.73 -25.33 18.32
N GLU A 83 21.70 -26.13 18.08
CA GLU A 83 21.82 -27.56 17.81
C GLU A 83 21.09 -27.91 16.50
N LEU A 84 21.77 -28.70 15.66
CA LEU A 84 21.19 -29.42 14.54
C LEU A 84 20.32 -30.55 15.11
N VAL A 85 19.14 -30.75 14.50
CA VAL A 85 18.12 -31.73 14.91
C VAL A 85 18.74 -33.12 15.11
N GLY A 86 18.64 -33.67 16.33
CA GLY A 86 19.06 -35.02 16.66
C GLY A 86 17.95 -36.05 16.46
N GLN A 87 18.34 -37.27 16.08
CA GLN A 87 17.46 -38.46 15.97
C GLN A 87 16.68 -38.72 17.26
N GLY A 88 15.34 -38.92 17.15
CA GLY A 88 14.55 -39.46 18.27
C GLY A 88 13.09 -39.02 18.41
N GLU A 89 12.50 -38.26 17.48
CA GLU A 89 11.07 -37.88 17.58
C GLU A 89 10.12 -38.94 17.01
N ASN A 90 8.89 -39.02 17.55
CA ASN A 90 7.87 -39.97 17.12
C ASN A 90 7.34 -39.60 15.71
N GLU A 91 7.73 -40.39 14.71
CA GLU A 91 7.34 -40.17 13.31
C GLU A 91 5.84 -40.43 13.06
N THR A 92 5.21 -39.56 12.26
CA THR A 92 3.89 -39.82 11.68
C THR A 92 3.98 -40.94 10.63
N VAL A 93 2.87 -41.67 10.40
CA VAL A 93 2.84 -42.83 9.48
C VAL A 93 3.28 -42.47 8.05
N LEU A 94 2.93 -41.27 7.57
CA LEU A 94 3.32 -40.76 6.25
C LEU A 94 4.82 -40.43 6.18
N GLN A 95 5.38 -39.83 7.23
CA GLN A 95 6.80 -39.51 7.32
C GLN A 95 7.65 -40.77 7.45
N LYS A 96 7.17 -41.78 8.18
CA LYS A 96 7.78 -43.12 8.26
C LYS A 96 7.78 -43.83 6.92
N TYR A 97 6.70 -43.72 6.13
CA TYR A 97 6.64 -44.27 4.76
C TYR A 97 7.70 -43.63 3.85
N GLN A 98 7.82 -42.31 3.88
CA GLN A 98 8.82 -41.58 3.06
C GLN A 98 10.25 -41.90 3.48
N ARG A 99 10.54 -41.99 4.79
CA ARG A 99 11.85 -42.42 5.28
C ARG A 99 12.18 -43.85 4.84
N LEU A 100 11.26 -44.79 5.00
CA LEU A 100 11.46 -46.18 4.58
C LEU A 100 11.68 -46.30 3.06
N GLN A 101 11.02 -45.45 2.27
CA GLN A 101 11.25 -45.40 0.83
C GLN A 101 12.68 -44.94 0.50
N CYS A 102 13.17 -43.91 1.18
CA CYS A 102 14.55 -43.44 1.04
C CYS A 102 15.56 -44.48 1.53
N GLU A 103 15.38 -45.04 2.73
CA GLU A 103 16.27 -46.05 3.31
C GLU A 103 16.33 -47.33 2.46
N MET A 104 15.21 -47.77 1.88
CA MET A 104 15.21 -48.91 0.95
C MET A 104 15.91 -48.60 -0.38
N SER A 105 15.83 -47.36 -0.87
CA SER A 105 16.57 -46.95 -2.06
C SER A 105 18.07 -46.82 -1.81
N GLU A 106 18.47 -46.29 -0.65
CA GLU A 106 19.88 -46.21 -0.23
C GLU A 106 20.47 -47.61 -0.04
N LEU A 107 19.74 -48.52 0.60
CA LEU A 107 20.15 -49.91 0.75
C LEU A 107 20.32 -50.61 -0.61
N LEU A 108 19.44 -50.33 -1.56
CA LEU A 108 19.54 -50.86 -2.92
C LEU A 108 20.80 -50.35 -3.63
N ASP A 109 21.13 -49.08 -3.48
CA ASP A 109 22.34 -48.49 -4.05
C ASP A 109 23.62 -49.03 -3.39
N GLU A 110 23.60 -49.26 -2.07
CA GLU A 110 24.70 -49.89 -1.35
C GLU A 110 24.91 -51.34 -1.76
N VAL A 111 23.83 -52.13 -1.89
CA VAL A 111 23.91 -53.52 -2.37
C VAL A 111 24.44 -53.56 -3.81
N LYS A 112 24.03 -52.63 -4.69
CA LYS A 112 24.55 -52.51 -6.05
C LYS A 112 26.03 -52.11 -6.05
N LYS A 113 26.45 -51.18 -5.19
CA LYS A 113 27.88 -50.81 -5.02
C LYS A 113 28.72 -51.98 -4.52
N ILE A 114 28.22 -52.77 -3.56
CA ILE A 114 28.90 -53.96 -3.03
C ILE A 114 28.99 -55.06 -4.10
N GLN A 115 27.95 -55.22 -4.93
CA GLN A 115 27.99 -56.15 -6.08
C GLN A 115 29.00 -55.72 -7.15
N LEU A 116 29.15 -54.42 -7.41
CA LEU A 116 30.12 -53.88 -8.37
C LEU A 116 31.57 -53.92 -7.84
N GLN A 117 31.77 -53.94 -6.52
CA GLN A 117 33.09 -53.94 -5.88
C GLN A 117 33.69 -55.34 -5.64
N LYS A 118 33.00 -56.43 -6.02
CA LYS A 118 33.47 -57.79 -5.74
C LYS A 118 34.25 -58.43 -6.90
N ASP A 119 35.57 -58.35 -6.78
CA ASP A 119 36.47 -59.44 -7.13
C ASP A 119 36.68 -60.32 -5.88
N GLU A 120 36.33 -61.61 -6.01
CA GLU A 120 36.77 -62.77 -5.22
C GLU A 120 37.03 -62.62 -3.70
N LYS A 121 35.97 -62.78 -2.88
CA LYS A 121 35.84 -63.80 -1.80
C LYS A 121 34.80 -63.41 -0.73
N ASP A 122 33.92 -64.37 -0.46
CA ASP A 122 33.03 -64.54 0.70
C ASP A 122 32.60 -63.30 1.50
N VAL A 123 31.46 -62.74 1.09
CA VAL A 123 30.52 -62.16 2.04
C VAL A 123 29.14 -62.69 1.68
N ASN A 124 28.59 -63.52 2.55
CA ASN A 124 27.24 -64.04 2.49
C ASN A 124 26.27 -62.88 2.75
N CYS A 125 25.94 -62.10 1.70
CA CYS A 125 24.88 -61.11 1.80
C CYS A 125 23.56 -61.87 1.75
N LEU A 126 22.91 -62.03 2.91
CA LEU A 126 21.61 -62.68 3.05
C LEU A 126 20.51 -62.01 2.22
N VAL A 127 20.73 -60.76 1.78
CA VAL A 127 19.77 -59.95 1.04
C VAL A 127 20.29 -59.71 -0.37
N THR A 128 19.61 -60.27 -1.36
CA THR A 128 19.94 -60.03 -2.78
C THR A 128 19.32 -58.71 -3.26
N ALA A 129 19.97 -58.05 -4.24
CA ALA A 129 19.41 -56.82 -4.84
C ALA A 129 17.98 -57.02 -5.36
N GLU A 130 17.68 -58.22 -5.89
CA GLU A 130 16.35 -58.59 -6.35
C GLU A 130 15.29 -58.61 -5.23
N GLN A 131 15.67 -59.02 -4.01
CA GLN A 131 14.77 -59.02 -2.85
C GLN A 131 14.46 -57.58 -2.38
N VAL A 132 15.44 -56.67 -2.43
CA VAL A 132 15.23 -55.25 -2.09
C VAL A 132 14.36 -54.56 -3.16
N GLU A 133 14.57 -54.86 -4.44
CA GLU A 133 13.73 -54.35 -5.53
C GLU A 133 12.27 -54.86 -5.43
N GLN A 134 12.07 -56.13 -5.06
CA GLN A 134 10.73 -56.67 -4.82
C GLN A 134 10.04 -56.03 -3.61
N ALA A 135 10.79 -55.70 -2.54
CA ALA A 135 10.24 -55.00 -1.38
C ALA A 135 9.86 -53.55 -1.71
N LEU A 136 10.65 -52.86 -2.53
CA LEU A 136 10.36 -51.50 -3.01
C LEU A 136 9.11 -51.48 -3.90
N LYS A 137 8.96 -52.47 -4.79
CA LYS A 137 7.73 -52.64 -5.60
C LYS A 137 6.51 -52.86 -4.72
N LYS A 138 6.58 -53.74 -3.71
CA LYS A 138 5.47 -53.93 -2.74
C LYS A 138 5.14 -52.66 -1.96
N LEU A 139 6.14 -51.83 -1.63
CA LEU A 139 5.94 -50.54 -0.95
C LEU A 139 5.32 -49.48 -1.88
N ALA A 140 5.61 -49.56 -3.19
CA ALA A 140 5.02 -48.70 -4.22
C ALA A 140 3.59 -49.13 -4.58
N ASP A 141 3.30 -50.43 -4.61
CA ASP A 141 1.97 -51.01 -4.91
C ASP A 141 0.95 -50.75 -3.79
N LEU A 142 1.41 -50.43 -2.58
CA LEU A 142 0.56 -49.95 -1.48
C LEU A 142 -0.04 -48.54 -1.74
N LYS A 143 0.26 -47.92 -2.88
CA LYS A 143 -0.42 -46.71 -3.36
C LYS A 143 -1.81 -47.07 -3.86
N LEU A 144 -2.81 -46.56 -3.13
CA LEU A 144 -4.27 -46.74 -3.24
C LEU A 144 -4.92 -46.37 -4.60
N GLU A 145 -4.14 -46.23 -5.66
CA GLU A 145 -4.55 -45.78 -6.99
C GLU A 145 -5.49 -46.79 -7.68
N ASP A 146 -5.25 -48.09 -7.49
CA ASP A 146 -6.09 -49.16 -8.05
C ASP A 146 -7.41 -49.38 -7.31
N SER A 147 -7.59 -48.81 -6.11
CA SER A 147 -8.82 -48.97 -5.32
C SER A 147 -9.91 -47.94 -5.64
N LEU A 148 -9.58 -46.86 -6.36
CA LEU A 148 -10.48 -45.70 -6.53
C LEU A 148 -10.98 -45.49 -7.97
N GLY A 149 -10.37 -46.12 -8.98
CA GLY A 149 -10.87 -46.16 -10.36
C GLY A 149 -10.73 -44.85 -11.17
N ALA A 150 -10.56 -44.98 -12.49
CA ALA A 150 -10.33 -43.87 -13.43
C ALA A 150 -11.49 -42.85 -13.52
N ASP A 151 -12.71 -43.25 -13.11
CA ASP A 151 -13.88 -42.36 -13.04
C ASP A 151 -13.79 -41.33 -11.90
N VAL A 152 -13.06 -41.65 -10.83
CA VAL A 152 -12.77 -40.69 -9.76
C VAL A 152 -11.68 -39.70 -10.20
N VAL A 153 -10.73 -40.15 -11.02
CA VAL A 153 -9.67 -39.28 -11.57
C VAL A 153 -10.25 -38.21 -12.53
N SER A 154 -11.22 -38.58 -13.38
CA SER A 154 -11.87 -37.62 -14.28
C SER A 154 -12.81 -36.63 -13.56
N SER A 155 -13.39 -37.05 -12.43
CA SER A 155 -14.15 -36.15 -11.55
C SER A 155 -13.27 -35.32 -10.62
N ILE A 156 -12.00 -35.69 -10.40
CA ILE A 156 -11.00 -34.86 -9.71
C ILE A 156 -10.44 -33.77 -10.64
N THR A 157 -10.35 -34.00 -11.95
CA THR A 157 -9.76 -33.02 -12.89
C THR A 157 -10.63 -31.79 -13.15
N ASP A 158 -11.97 -31.91 -13.13
CA ASP A 158 -12.89 -30.76 -13.06
C ASP A 158 -14.23 -31.18 -12.40
N PRO A 159 -14.23 -31.32 -11.07
CA PRO A 159 -15.43 -31.72 -10.32
C PRO A 159 -16.58 -30.73 -10.50
N GLN A 160 -16.25 -29.45 -10.67
CA GLN A 160 -17.24 -28.38 -10.68
C GLN A 160 -17.93 -28.25 -12.03
N GLY A 161 -17.18 -28.32 -13.15
CA GLY A 161 -17.76 -28.19 -14.49
C GLY A 161 -18.75 -29.31 -14.85
N ALA A 162 -18.45 -30.56 -14.47
CA ALA A 162 -19.32 -31.71 -14.73
C ALA A 162 -20.60 -31.67 -13.87
N GLN A 163 -20.49 -31.24 -12.62
CA GLN A 163 -21.63 -31.08 -11.71
C GLN A 163 -22.54 -29.92 -12.16
N VAL A 164 -21.97 -28.81 -12.60
CA VAL A 164 -22.71 -27.65 -13.11
C VAL A 164 -23.52 -28.00 -14.36
N LYS A 165 -22.93 -28.73 -15.33
CA LYS A 165 -23.66 -29.18 -16.53
C LYS A 165 -24.80 -30.15 -16.21
N LYS A 166 -24.59 -31.08 -15.27
CA LYS A 166 -25.66 -31.96 -14.77
C LYS A 166 -26.78 -31.18 -14.11
N LEU A 167 -26.45 -30.19 -13.26
CA LEU A 167 -27.42 -29.32 -12.60
C LEU A 167 -28.23 -28.52 -13.63
N PHE A 168 -27.58 -27.91 -14.62
CA PHE A 168 -28.27 -27.20 -15.71
C PHE A 168 -29.22 -28.12 -16.48
N SER A 169 -28.79 -29.33 -16.82
CA SER A 169 -29.66 -30.30 -17.52
C SER A 169 -30.84 -30.76 -16.65
N GLN A 170 -30.67 -30.85 -15.32
CA GLN A 170 -31.74 -31.17 -14.38
C GLN A 170 -32.71 -30.00 -14.23
N LEU A 171 -32.21 -28.76 -14.17
CA LEU A 171 -33.02 -27.54 -14.14
C LEU A 171 -33.81 -27.36 -15.44
N GLU A 172 -33.23 -27.66 -16.60
CA GLU A 172 -33.93 -27.62 -17.88
C GLU A 172 -35.03 -28.69 -17.97
N ARG A 173 -34.77 -29.91 -17.47
CA ARG A 173 -35.78 -30.98 -17.39
C ARG A 173 -36.92 -30.61 -16.44
N PHE A 174 -36.59 -30.04 -15.29
CA PHE A 174 -37.59 -29.55 -14.33
C PHE A 174 -38.42 -28.39 -14.90
N LYS A 175 -37.77 -27.45 -15.60
CA LYS A 175 -38.45 -26.35 -16.32
C LYS A 175 -39.39 -26.87 -17.43
N ALA A 176 -38.98 -27.92 -18.16
CA ALA A 176 -39.82 -28.55 -19.16
C ALA A 176 -41.02 -29.29 -18.54
N GLN A 177 -40.83 -29.97 -17.40
CA GLN A 177 -41.90 -30.67 -16.68
C GLN A 177 -42.91 -29.75 -16.00
N THR A 178 -42.49 -28.56 -15.55
CA THR A 178 -43.39 -27.56 -14.94
C THR A 178 -44.23 -26.80 -15.95
N SER A 179 -43.93 -26.87 -17.25
CA SER A 179 -44.69 -26.17 -18.29
C SER A 179 -45.98 -26.90 -18.72
N GLU A 180 -46.27 -28.11 -18.22
CA GLU A 180 -47.42 -28.95 -18.65
C GLU A 180 -48.53 -29.14 -17.60
N LEU A 181 -48.47 -28.54 -16.40
CA LEU A 181 -49.52 -28.68 -15.37
C LEU A 181 -49.97 -27.33 -14.80
N PRO A 182 -51.29 -27.09 -14.63
CA PRO A 182 -51.80 -25.88 -14.00
C PRO A 182 -51.59 -25.94 -12.48
N GLU A 183 -51.36 -24.78 -11.89
CA GLU A 183 -51.08 -24.55 -10.47
C GLU A 183 -52.07 -25.28 -9.53
N SER A 184 -51.56 -26.22 -8.74
CA SER A 184 -52.22 -26.68 -7.52
C SER A 184 -51.35 -26.39 -6.32
N GLU A 185 -51.90 -25.65 -5.36
CA GLU A 185 -51.31 -25.43 -4.04
C GLU A 185 -51.15 -26.77 -3.30
N GLY A 186 -49.91 -27.25 -3.23
CA GLY A 186 -49.55 -28.45 -2.49
C GLY A 186 -48.04 -28.50 -2.33
N GLY A 187 -47.55 -28.49 -1.09
CA GLY A 187 -46.12 -28.57 -0.80
C GLY A 187 -45.56 -29.93 -1.20
N ASP A 188 -45.01 -30.02 -2.40
CA ASP A 188 -44.19 -31.15 -2.84
C ASP A 188 -42.72 -30.91 -2.47
N GLU A 189 -42.06 -31.93 -1.92
CA GLU A 189 -40.61 -31.97 -1.61
C GLU A 189 -39.70 -31.84 -2.86
N SER A 190 -40.26 -31.49 -4.02
CA SER A 190 -39.58 -31.31 -5.30
C SER A 190 -39.47 -29.83 -5.71
N GLY A 191 -39.38 -28.91 -4.74
CA GLY A 191 -39.17 -27.48 -4.97
C GLY A 191 -37.68 -27.12 -5.14
N ILE A 192 -37.32 -26.47 -6.25
CA ILE A 192 -35.96 -25.97 -6.46
C ILE A 192 -35.72 -24.78 -5.52
N THR A 193 -34.92 -24.99 -4.47
CA THR A 193 -34.53 -23.93 -3.54
C THR A 193 -33.19 -23.33 -3.96
N PHE A 194 -33.21 -22.10 -4.47
CA PHE A 194 -31.98 -21.36 -4.77
C PHE A 194 -31.45 -20.68 -3.52
N GLN A 195 -30.37 -21.24 -2.95
CA GLN A 195 -29.66 -20.61 -1.84
C GLN A 195 -28.45 -19.82 -2.36
N LEU A 196 -28.59 -18.50 -2.44
CA LEU A 196 -27.49 -17.59 -2.76
C LEU A 196 -26.55 -17.47 -1.54
N LYS A 197 -25.36 -18.05 -1.62
CA LYS A 197 -24.32 -17.88 -0.60
C LYS A 197 -23.43 -16.70 -0.97
N TYR A 198 -23.69 -15.54 -0.38
CA TYR A 198 -22.81 -14.38 -0.46
C TYR A 198 -21.69 -14.50 0.57
N ARG A 199 -20.42 -14.31 0.16
CA ARG A 199 -19.27 -14.22 1.07
C ARG A 199 -18.88 -12.76 1.29
N PRO A 200 -19.41 -12.10 2.34
CA PRO A 200 -19.18 -10.68 2.57
C PRO A 200 -17.70 -10.35 2.80
N GLU A 201 -16.96 -11.24 3.46
CA GLU A 201 -15.52 -11.04 3.72
C GLU A 201 -14.72 -10.93 2.42
N GLN A 202 -15.01 -11.76 1.42
CA GLN A 202 -14.27 -11.71 0.16
C GLN A 202 -14.56 -10.42 -0.63
N ALA A 203 -15.81 -9.95 -0.62
CA ALA A 203 -16.16 -8.66 -1.22
C ALA A 203 -15.50 -7.49 -0.50
N HIS A 204 -15.45 -7.53 0.84
CA HIS A 204 -14.77 -6.54 1.65
C HIS A 204 -13.25 -6.55 1.42
N MET A 205 -12.62 -7.73 1.35
CA MET A 205 -11.20 -7.87 1.01
C MET A 205 -10.88 -7.31 -0.38
N ASN A 206 -11.77 -7.50 -1.36
CA ASN A 206 -11.60 -6.91 -2.70
C ASN A 206 -11.68 -5.37 -2.66
N GLN A 207 -12.56 -4.80 -1.84
CA GLN A 207 -12.64 -3.36 -1.64
C GLN A 207 -11.38 -2.81 -0.95
N ILE A 208 -10.89 -3.49 0.11
CA ILE A 208 -9.64 -3.14 0.79
C ILE A 208 -8.46 -3.21 -0.17
N ASN A 209 -8.37 -4.24 -1.01
CA ASN A 209 -7.29 -4.36 -1.99
C ASN A 209 -7.26 -3.17 -2.95
N ARG A 210 -8.43 -2.70 -3.41
CA ARG A 210 -8.53 -1.50 -4.25
C ARG A 210 -8.13 -0.23 -3.52
N LEU A 211 -8.51 -0.10 -2.25
CA LEU A 211 -8.10 1.02 -1.39
C LEU A 211 -6.56 1.02 -1.21
N ALA A 212 -5.98 -0.13 -0.90
CA ALA A 212 -4.53 -0.30 -0.71
C ALA A 212 -3.74 -0.02 -2.00
N GLU A 213 -4.30 -0.35 -3.17
CA GLU A 213 -3.70 0.03 -4.46
C GLU A 213 -3.68 1.55 -4.67
N LEU A 214 -4.79 2.22 -4.37
CA LEU A 214 -4.87 3.69 -4.44
C LEU A 214 -3.92 4.35 -3.45
N GLU A 215 -3.87 3.85 -2.21
CA GLU A 215 -2.96 4.33 -1.17
C GLU A 215 -1.49 4.16 -1.59
N ARG A 216 -1.10 3.00 -2.14
CA ARG A 216 0.24 2.80 -2.69
C ARG A 216 0.56 3.79 -3.82
N ARG A 217 -0.41 4.11 -4.66
CA ARG A 217 -0.22 5.07 -5.76
C ARG A 217 -0.09 6.49 -5.23
N VAL A 218 -0.90 6.90 -4.26
CA VAL A 218 -0.80 8.21 -3.58
C VAL A 218 0.54 8.32 -2.88
N HIS A 219 0.95 7.29 -2.13
CA HIS A 219 2.25 7.25 -1.46
C HIS A 219 3.43 7.39 -2.44
N ARG A 220 3.38 6.75 -3.62
CA ARG A 220 4.40 6.98 -4.66
C ARG A 220 4.43 8.41 -5.15
N LEU A 221 3.27 9.06 -5.31
CA LEU A 221 3.20 10.47 -5.70
C LEU A 221 3.77 11.36 -4.59
N GLU A 222 3.48 11.06 -3.32
CA GLU A 222 4.03 11.76 -2.15
C GLU A 222 5.54 11.61 -2.03
N ILE A 223 6.11 10.43 -2.34
CA ILE A 223 7.57 10.24 -2.36
C ILE A 223 8.22 11.15 -3.41
N VAL A 224 7.62 11.26 -4.60
CA VAL A 224 8.17 12.06 -5.70
C VAL A 224 8.01 13.56 -5.43
N LEU A 225 6.85 14.00 -4.94
CA LEU A 225 6.57 15.40 -4.61
C LEU A 225 7.24 15.85 -3.31
N GLY A 226 7.52 14.89 -2.41
CA GLY A 226 7.99 15.11 -1.05
C GLY A 226 6.82 15.35 -0.08
N ALA A 227 6.83 14.65 1.05
CA ALA A 227 5.83 14.82 2.11
C ALA A 227 6.10 16.06 2.99
N SER A 228 7.31 16.63 2.96
CA SER A 228 7.70 17.73 3.85
C SER A 228 7.43 19.10 3.22
N ASN A 229 6.58 19.87 3.90
CA ASN A 229 6.33 21.27 3.56
C ASN A 229 7.64 22.09 3.58
N GLU A 230 8.66 21.70 4.35
CA GLU A 230 9.96 22.37 4.43
C GLU A 230 10.67 22.49 3.07
N LYS A 231 10.64 21.44 2.23
CA LYS A 231 11.26 21.49 0.89
C LYS A 231 10.52 22.46 -0.02
N LEU A 232 9.19 22.46 0.05
CA LEU A 232 8.35 23.43 -0.66
C LEU A 232 8.52 24.85 -0.12
N SER A 233 8.73 25.00 1.20
CA SER A 233 8.98 26.28 1.86
C SER A 233 10.31 26.87 1.42
N ARG A 234 11.37 26.06 1.32
CA ARG A 234 12.66 26.49 0.76
C ARG A 234 12.56 26.88 -0.71
N LEU A 235 11.74 26.17 -1.49
CA LEU A 235 11.50 26.54 -2.88
C LEU A 235 10.65 27.82 -2.96
N SER A 236 9.63 27.98 -2.13
CA SER A 236 8.76 29.16 -2.16
C SER A 236 9.49 30.42 -1.70
N THR A 237 10.45 30.32 -0.78
CA THR A 237 11.31 31.46 -0.40
C THR A 237 12.23 31.88 -1.55
N ILE A 238 12.86 30.92 -2.25
CA ILE A 238 13.74 31.23 -3.40
C ILE A 238 12.95 31.77 -4.59
N THR A 239 11.75 31.23 -4.83
CA THR A 239 10.96 31.53 -6.03
C THR A 239 9.86 32.57 -5.79
N SER A 240 9.69 33.03 -4.55
CA SER A 240 8.61 33.90 -4.04
C SER A 240 7.20 33.47 -4.47
N LYS A 241 7.01 32.16 -4.73
CA LYS A 241 5.77 31.58 -5.29
C LYS A 241 5.37 30.34 -4.51
N GLY A 242 4.08 30.21 -4.22
CA GLY A 242 3.55 29.20 -3.30
C GLY A 242 3.29 27.83 -3.91
N SER A 243 3.04 27.74 -5.23
CA SER A 243 2.76 26.46 -5.89
C SER A 243 3.98 25.90 -6.63
N LEU A 244 4.14 24.56 -6.61
CA LEU A 244 5.23 23.88 -7.33
C LEU A 244 5.20 24.16 -8.84
N LEU A 245 3.99 24.28 -9.40
CA LEU A 245 3.77 24.63 -10.80
C LEU A 245 4.28 26.05 -11.09
N GLU A 246 3.93 27.02 -10.26
CA GLU A 246 4.40 28.39 -10.40
C GLU A 246 5.91 28.52 -10.25
N ALA A 247 6.50 27.76 -9.32
CA ALA A 247 7.94 27.69 -9.14
C ALA A 247 8.63 27.08 -10.37
N ALA A 248 8.10 25.99 -10.93
CA ALA A 248 8.60 25.38 -12.15
C ALA A 248 8.47 26.33 -13.37
N HIS A 249 7.34 27.04 -13.49
CA HIS A 249 7.18 28.07 -14.53
C HIS A 249 8.16 29.23 -14.36
N HIS A 250 8.41 29.67 -13.13
CA HIS A 250 9.41 30.70 -12.85
C HIS A 250 10.81 30.22 -13.23
N LEU A 251 11.20 29.02 -12.81
CA LEU A 251 12.50 28.44 -13.16
C LEU A 251 12.64 28.27 -14.68
N SER A 252 11.59 27.82 -15.36
CA SER A 252 11.53 27.73 -16.82
C SER A 252 11.68 29.10 -17.49
N ALA A 253 11.00 30.13 -16.98
CA ALA A 253 11.16 31.50 -17.47
C ALA A 253 12.59 32.01 -17.23
N THR A 254 13.18 31.80 -16.06
CA THR A 254 14.58 32.16 -15.80
C THR A 254 15.55 31.37 -16.67
N ALA A 255 15.26 30.09 -16.97
CA ALA A 255 16.03 29.28 -17.90
C ALA A 255 15.95 29.82 -19.33
N SER A 256 14.79 30.34 -19.75
CA SER A 256 14.66 31.02 -21.04
C SER A 256 15.39 32.37 -21.08
N MET A 257 15.53 33.05 -19.95
CA MET A 257 16.34 34.27 -19.83
C MET A 257 17.85 34.00 -19.87
N LEU A 258 18.31 32.77 -19.66
CA LEU A 258 19.72 32.43 -19.80
C LEU A 258 20.19 32.38 -21.27
N ASP A 259 19.26 32.41 -22.24
CA ASP A 259 19.60 32.57 -23.66
C ASP A 259 19.75 34.06 -24.01
N SER A 260 21.01 34.51 -24.09
CA SER A 260 21.35 35.92 -24.36
C SER A 260 20.77 36.42 -25.69
N ALA A 261 20.65 35.56 -26.70
CA ALA A 261 20.13 35.96 -28.01
C ALA A 261 18.60 36.20 -27.98
N GLN A 262 17.87 35.46 -27.15
CA GLN A 262 16.44 35.69 -26.93
C GLN A 262 16.22 36.95 -26.08
N LEU A 263 17.09 37.20 -25.09
CA LEU A 263 17.04 38.40 -24.26
C LEU A 263 17.15 39.69 -25.09
N ASP A 264 18.15 39.80 -25.96
CA ASP A 264 18.34 41.00 -26.80
C ASP A 264 17.13 41.26 -27.72
N HIS A 265 16.55 40.20 -28.27
CA HIS A 265 15.35 40.30 -29.11
C HIS A 265 14.10 40.67 -28.32
N ILE A 266 13.95 40.15 -27.10
CA ILE A 266 12.85 40.50 -26.18
C ILE A 266 13.01 41.94 -25.70
N GLU A 267 14.22 42.39 -25.37
CA GLU A 267 14.53 43.75 -24.95
C GLU A 267 14.19 44.77 -26.05
N GLY A 268 14.56 44.49 -27.30
CA GLY A 268 14.20 45.32 -28.46
C GLY A 268 12.69 45.41 -28.68
N ARG A 269 11.94 44.31 -28.46
CA ARG A 269 10.47 44.31 -28.55
C ARG A 269 9.83 45.04 -27.38
N LEU A 270 10.37 44.90 -26.16
CA LEU A 270 9.90 45.59 -24.97
C LEU A 270 10.12 47.09 -25.09
N THR A 271 11.28 47.56 -25.53
CA THR A 271 11.52 49.00 -25.75
C THR A 271 10.56 49.59 -26.79
N ALA A 272 10.31 48.88 -27.89
CA ALA A 272 9.31 49.29 -28.88
C ALA A 272 7.87 49.31 -28.31
N LEU A 273 7.54 48.39 -27.40
CA LEU A 273 6.23 48.34 -26.74
C LEU A 273 6.08 49.45 -25.69
N THR A 274 7.13 49.74 -24.90
CA THR A 274 7.17 50.84 -23.94
C THR A 274 6.96 52.18 -24.63
N GLN A 275 7.63 52.43 -25.77
CA GLN A 275 7.41 53.64 -26.57
C GLN A 275 5.95 53.76 -27.06
N LYS A 276 5.34 52.65 -27.48
CA LYS A 276 3.92 52.65 -27.86
C LYS A 276 3.00 52.87 -26.66
N LEU A 277 3.35 52.33 -25.49
CA LEU A 277 2.59 52.50 -24.26
C LEU A 277 2.65 53.95 -23.77
N GLU A 278 3.80 54.62 -23.88
CA GLU A 278 3.95 56.05 -23.59
C GLU A 278 3.07 56.89 -24.51
N ALA A 279 3.08 56.65 -25.82
CA ALA A 279 2.21 57.36 -26.77
C ALA A 279 0.70 57.16 -26.48
N VAL A 280 0.31 55.95 -26.03
CA VAL A 280 -1.06 55.67 -25.60
C VAL A 280 -1.37 56.32 -24.25
N GLY A 281 -0.41 56.37 -23.33
CA GLY A 281 -0.52 57.05 -22.03
C GLY A 281 -0.71 58.56 -22.17
N GLU A 282 0.01 59.18 -23.10
CA GLU A 282 -0.20 60.59 -23.49
C GLU A 282 -1.60 60.82 -24.06
N SER A 283 -2.11 59.87 -24.84
CA SER A 283 -3.48 59.92 -25.39
C SER A 283 -4.55 59.69 -24.31
N LYS A 284 -4.27 58.85 -23.30
CA LYS A 284 -5.18 58.52 -22.19
C LYS A 284 -5.26 59.61 -21.13
N LYS A 285 -4.19 60.38 -20.90
CA LYS A 285 -4.21 61.59 -20.04
C LYS A 285 -5.24 62.64 -20.48
N ASN A 286 -5.68 62.60 -21.74
CA ASN A 286 -6.72 63.49 -22.27
C ASN A 286 -8.14 63.01 -21.96
N VAL A 287 -8.32 61.85 -21.31
CA VAL A 287 -9.61 61.30 -20.89
C VAL A 287 -9.70 61.40 -19.37
N SER A 288 -10.76 62.03 -18.85
CA SER A 288 -11.02 62.16 -17.42
C SER A 288 -11.07 60.78 -16.74
N GLN A 289 -10.21 60.55 -15.75
CA GLN A 289 -10.24 59.34 -14.92
C GLN A 289 -11.31 59.47 -13.83
N ASP A 290 -12.10 58.41 -13.67
CA ASP A 290 -13.09 58.27 -12.60
C ASP A 290 -12.40 57.68 -11.37
N VAL A 291 -11.74 58.54 -10.60
CA VAL A 291 -10.88 58.15 -9.47
C VAL A 291 -11.66 57.36 -8.40
N GLU A 292 -12.92 57.71 -8.15
CA GLU A 292 -13.76 57.05 -7.15
C GLU A 292 -14.25 55.66 -7.63
N GLY A 293 -14.47 55.51 -8.94
CA GLY A 293 -14.75 54.22 -9.56
C GLY A 293 -13.53 53.29 -9.53
N ASP A 294 -12.35 53.83 -9.83
CA ASP A 294 -11.09 53.10 -9.81
C ASP A 294 -10.73 52.63 -8.38
N GLU A 295 -10.92 53.46 -7.35
CA GLU A 295 -10.74 53.07 -5.94
C GLU A 295 -11.68 51.93 -5.53
N LYS A 296 -12.98 52.02 -5.85
CA LYS A 296 -13.96 50.95 -5.56
C LYS A 296 -13.63 49.65 -6.31
N ILE A 297 -13.18 49.76 -7.57
CA ILE A 297 -12.76 48.59 -8.36
C ILE A 297 -11.52 47.94 -7.73
N GLN A 298 -10.60 48.75 -7.20
CA GLN A 298 -9.41 48.26 -6.53
C GLN A 298 -9.73 47.56 -5.21
N GLU A 299 -10.62 48.13 -4.39
CA GLU A 299 -11.14 47.47 -3.18
C GLU A 299 -11.83 46.14 -3.52
N LEU A 300 -12.68 46.10 -4.55
CA LEU A 300 -13.32 44.87 -5.02
C LEU A 300 -12.31 43.84 -5.52
N TYR A 301 -11.26 44.28 -6.20
CA TYR A 301 -10.19 43.40 -6.67
C TYR A 301 -9.42 42.78 -5.50
N GLU A 302 -9.10 43.56 -4.48
CA GLU A 302 -8.43 43.06 -3.27
C GLU A 302 -9.31 42.05 -2.51
N LEU A 303 -10.60 42.34 -2.34
CA LEU A 303 -11.56 41.40 -1.75
C LEU A 303 -11.69 40.11 -2.57
N MET A 304 -11.75 40.22 -3.90
CA MET A 304 -11.81 39.07 -4.79
C MET A 304 -10.53 38.22 -4.67
N LYS A 305 -9.36 38.86 -4.64
CA LYS A 305 -8.07 38.19 -4.54
C LYS A 305 -7.92 37.48 -3.20
N ALA A 306 -8.34 38.10 -2.09
CA ALA A 306 -8.34 37.47 -0.77
C ALA A 306 -9.26 36.22 -0.72
N ASN A 307 -10.41 36.28 -1.40
CA ASN A 307 -11.38 35.19 -1.45
C ASN A 307 -11.12 34.15 -2.55
N GLU A 308 -10.18 34.38 -3.46
CA GLU A 308 -9.92 33.47 -4.59
C GLU A 308 -9.54 32.06 -4.10
N TYR A 309 -8.72 31.97 -3.04
CA TYR A 309 -8.34 30.71 -2.43
C TYR A 309 -9.55 29.99 -1.82
N VAL A 310 -10.40 30.71 -1.09
CA VAL A 310 -11.63 30.17 -0.49
C VAL A 310 -12.55 29.63 -1.58
N SER A 311 -12.72 30.35 -2.68
CA SER A 311 -13.53 29.92 -3.82
C SER A 311 -13.06 28.59 -4.42
N LYS A 312 -11.74 28.37 -4.50
CA LYS A 312 -11.16 27.11 -5.02
C LYS A 312 -11.39 25.91 -4.07
N ILE A 313 -11.53 26.15 -2.77
CA ILE A 313 -11.65 25.09 -1.74
C ILE A 313 -13.09 24.74 -1.40
N ILE A 314 -14.05 25.64 -1.66
CA ILE A 314 -15.48 25.39 -1.40
C ILE A 314 -15.96 24.06 -2.02
N PRO A 315 -15.67 23.72 -3.30
CA PRO A 315 -16.12 22.45 -3.87
C PRO A 315 -15.57 21.22 -3.11
N GLU A 316 -14.28 21.24 -2.76
CA GLU A 316 -13.64 20.15 -2.03
C GLU A 316 -14.23 19.99 -0.62
N THR A 317 -14.48 21.11 0.08
CA THR A 317 -15.10 21.06 1.41
C THR A 317 -16.53 20.52 1.36
N VAL A 318 -17.30 20.87 0.32
CA VAL A 318 -18.63 20.29 0.10
C VAL A 318 -18.55 18.78 -0.15
N GLU A 319 -17.62 18.30 -0.97
CA GLU A 319 -17.41 16.86 -1.18
C GLU A 319 -17.00 16.12 0.10
N ARG A 320 -16.14 16.74 0.92
CA ARG A 320 -15.79 16.17 2.23
C ARG A 320 -17.00 16.10 3.16
N LEU A 321 -17.83 17.15 3.20
CA LEU A 321 -19.06 17.17 3.99
C LEU A 321 -20.06 16.10 3.52
N THR A 322 -20.20 15.87 2.21
CA THR A 322 -21.08 14.80 1.70
C THR A 322 -20.54 13.41 2.03
N ALA A 323 -19.23 13.20 1.98
CA ALA A 323 -18.60 11.95 2.40
C ALA A 323 -18.79 11.69 3.91
N LEU A 324 -18.66 12.73 4.75
CA LEU A 324 -18.87 12.63 6.20
C LEU A 324 -20.35 12.52 6.60
N LYS A 325 -21.30 12.86 5.72
CA LYS A 325 -22.74 12.83 6.02
C LYS A 325 -23.18 11.48 6.57
N ALA A 326 -22.78 10.36 5.95
CA ALA A 326 -23.17 9.01 6.37
C ALA A 326 -22.58 8.61 7.74
N LEU A 327 -21.50 9.26 8.17
CA LEU A 327 -20.90 9.07 9.48
C LEU A 327 -21.57 9.97 10.53
N HIS A 328 -21.89 11.21 10.16
CA HIS A 328 -22.62 12.14 11.02
C HIS A 328 -24.04 11.65 11.31
N GLU A 329 -24.76 11.10 10.32
CA GLU A 329 -26.08 10.49 10.49
C GLU A 329 -26.08 9.24 11.39
N LYS A 330 -24.94 8.59 11.58
CA LYS A 330 -24.79 7.45 12.50
C LYS A 330 -24.37 7.86 13.91
N GLY A 331 -23.82 9.06 14.08
CA GLY A 331 -23.37 9.60 15.37
C GLY A 331 -24.42 10.45 16.09
N LEU A 332 -25.47 10.88 15.36
CA LEU A 332 -26.69 11.50 15.88
C LEU A 332 -27.69 10.43 16.36
#